data_AF-A0A7S2SJA4-F1
#
_entry.id   AF-A0A7S2SJA4-F1
#
_cell.length_a   1.000
_cell.length_b   1.000
_cell.length_c   1.000
_cell.angle_alpha   90.00
_cell.angle_beta   90.00
_cell.angle_gamma   90.00
#
_symmetry.space_group_name_H-M   'P 1'
#
loop_
_entity.id
_entity.type
_entity.pdbx_description
1 polymer ?
#
loop_
_entity_poly.entity_id
_entity_poly.type
_entity_poly.pdbx_seq_one_letter_code
_entity_poly.pdbx_strand_id
1 'polypeptide(L)'
;TKGNGVNLNKLHKLMNASRDASKADCSLESLGLADQVTEVKVMEAPLVASGIERIVVKIIRSIISGTGLKFLIPSRAQGNQIYIPELDRIALKKSKLAERDFGNTSMVKK
;
A
#
# COMPACT_ATOMS: atom_id res chain seq x y z
N THR A 1 -16.75 -34.14 -37.09
CA THR A 1 -17.17 -32.91 -36.40
C THR A 1 -16.23 -32.63 -35.23
N LYS A 2 -15.03 -32.09 -35.49
CA LYS A 2 -14.03 -31.77 -34.47
C LYS A 2 -13.75 -30.27 -34.51
N GLY A 3 -14.37 -29.52 -33.62
CA GLY A 3 -14.14 -28.08 -33.52
C GLY A 3 -14.93 -27.52 -32.36
N ASN A 4 -14.37 -27.59 -31.15
CA ASN A 4 -14.79 -26.74 -30.02
C ASN A 4 -13.85 -26.79 -28.79
N GLY A 5 -12.79 -27.62 -28.79
CA GLY A 5 -11.92 -27.80 -27.62
C GLY A 5 -10.76 -26.79 -27.44
N VAL A 6 -10.58 -25.83 -28.36
CA VAL A 6 -9.34 -25.00 -28.39
C VAL A 6 -9.52 -23.61 -27.76
N ASN A 7 -10.73 -23.20 -27.36
CA ASN A 7 -11.01 -21.77 -27.15
C ASN A 7 -11.03 -21.28 -25.70
N LEU A 8 -11.03 -22.15 -24.68
CA LEU A 8 -11.12 -21.69 -23.29
C LEU A 8 -9.82 -21.02 -22.82
N ASN A 9 -8.68 -21.64 -23.04
CA ASN A 9 -7.38 -21.07 -22.65
C ASN A 9 -7.06 -19.78 -23.42
N LYS A 10 -7.49 -19.70 -24.69
CA LYS A 10 -7.30 -18.51 -25.53
C LYS A 10 -8.23 -17.37 -25.08
N LEU A 11 -9.48 -17.67 -24.72
CA LEU A 11 -10.42 -16.70 -24.15
C LEU A 11 -9.93 -16.16 -22.80
N HIS A 12 -9.46 -17.03 -21.90
CA HIS A 12 -8.89 -16.61 -20.62
C HIS A 12 -7.65 -15.71 -20.82
N LYS A 13 -6.79 -16.03 -21.78
CA LYS A 13 -5.61 -15.22 -22.11
C LYS A 13 -5.99 -13.84 -22.65
N LEU A 14 -7.01 -13.75 -23.51
CA LEU A 14 -7.51 -12.47 -24.04
C LEU A 14 -8.21 -11.64 -22.97
N MET A 15 -8.97 -12.27 -22.07
CA MET A 15 -9.64 -11.59 -20.97
C MET A 15 -8.63 -11.02 -19.97
N ASN A 16 -7.55 -11.74 -19.67
CA ASN A 16 -6.46 -11.24 -18.82
C ASN A 16 -5.70 -10.09 -19.51
N ALA A 17 -5.36 -10.22 -20.79
CA ALA A 17 -4.70 -9.15 -21.54
C ALA A 17 -5.55 -7.88 -21.66
N SER A 18 -6.87 -8.01 -21.81
CA SER A 18 -7.80 -6.87 -21.80
C SER A 18 -7.88 -6.20 -20.43
N ARG A 19 -7.84 -6.97 -19.33
CA ARG A 19 -7.76 -6.42 -17.96
C ARG A 19 -6.46 -5.68 -17.72
N ASP A 20 -5.35 -6.24 -18.18
CA ASP A 20 -4.02 -5.63 -18.05
C ASP A 20 -3.91 -4.34 -18.86
N ALA A 21 -4.51 -4.28 -20.04
CA ALA A 21 -4.60 -3.06 -20.85
C ALA A 21 -5.44 -1.96 -20.18
N SER A 22 -6.56 -2.30 -19.53
CA SER A 22 -7.36 -1.33 -18.75
C SER A 22 -6.69 -0.90 -17.42
N LYS A 23 -5.73 -1.67 -16.93
CA LYS A 23 -4.98 -1.40 -15.68
C LYS A 23 -4.03 -0.22 -15.80
N ALA A 24 -3.64 0.16 -17.02
CA ALA A 24 -2.74 1.28 -17.29
C ALA A 24 -3.38 2.65 -16.98
N ASP A 25 -4.71 2.76 -16.99
CA ASP A 25 -5.45 4.02 -16.84
C ASP A 25 -6.23 4.14 -15.51
N CYS A 26 -6.25 3.08 -14.69
CA CYS A 26 -6.97 3.08 -13.42
C CYS A 26 -5.99 3.32 -12.26
N SER A 27 -6.04 4.51 -11.67
CA SER A 27 -5.27 4.86 -10.47
C SER A 27 -6.19 5.06 -9.26
N LEU A 28 -5.64 5.04 -8.04
CA LEU A 28 -6.44 5.33 -6.83
C LEU A 28 -7.04 6.74 -6.85
N GLU A 29 -6.35 7.70 -7.48
CA GLU A 29 -6.86 9.05 -7.69
C GLU A 29 -8.09 9.04 -8.60
N SER A 30 -8.05 8.27 -9.71
CA SER A 30 -9.20 8.13 -10.62
C SER A 30 -10.43 7.51 -9.95
N LEU A 31 -10.22 6.71 -8.91
CA LEU A 31 -11.27 6.05 -8.11
C LEU A 31 -11.75 6.90 -6.91
N GLY A 32 -11.15 8.06 -6.65
CA GLY A 32 -11.46 8.88 -5.47
C GLY A 32 -11.05 8.22 -4.13
N LEU A 33 -10.12 7.26 -4.18
CA LEU A 33 -9.68 6.47 -3.02
C LEU A 33 -8.34 6.92 -2.44
N ALA A 34 -7.58 7.78 -3.14
CA ALA A 34 -6.22 8.18 -2.76
C ALA A 34 -6.10 8.71 -1.32
N ASP A 35 -7.10 9.43 -0.82
CA ASP A 35 -7.08 9.95 0.56
C ASP A 35 -7.55 8.94 1.61
N GLN A 36 -8.20 7.86 1.19
CA GLN A 36 -8.80 6.86 2.07
C GLN A 36 -7.86 5.71 2.37
N VAL A 37 -6.88 5.46 1.50
CA VAL A 37 -5.97 4.32 1.60
C VAL A 37 -4.50 4.75 1.64
N THR A 38 -3.68 3.91 2.28
CA THR A 38 -2.23 3.99 2.21
C THR A 38 -1.78 3.11 1.05
N GLU A 39 -1.23 3.73 0.02
CA GLU A 39 -0.68 3.04 -1.15
C GLU A 39 0.84 2.91 -1.06
N VAL A 40 1.38 1.81 -1.57
CA VAL A 40 2.81 1.69 -1.89
C VAL A 40 3.01 2.20 -3.30
N LYS A 41 3.63 3.38 -3.43
CA LYS A 41 3.95 3.99 -4.72
C LYS A 41 5.43 3.84 -5.04
N VAL A 42 5.76 3.61 -6.30
CA VAL A 42 7.14 3.66 -6.78
C VAL A 42 7.62 5.12 -6.76
N MET A 43 8.77 5.36 -6.16
CA MET A 43 9.36 6.70 -6.02
C MET A 43 10.80 6.68 -6.53
N GLU A 44 11.20 7.78 -7.16
CA GLU A 44 12.58 7.98 -7.59
C GLU A 44 13.53 8.09 -6.40
N ALA A 45 14.75 7.60 -6.59
CA ALA A 45 15.80 7.58 -5.56
C ALA A 45 15.96 8.91 -4.77
N PRO A 46 16.02 10.11 -5.41
CA PRO A 46 16.15 11.36 -4.65
C PRO A 46 14.94 11.64 -3.75
N LEU A 47 13.73 11.31 -4.18
CA LEU A 47 12.53 11.52 -3.37
C LEU A 47 12.49 10.59 -2.16
N VAL A 48 12.95 9.34 -2.34
CA VAL A 48 13.10 8.39 -1.24
C VAL A 48 14.11 8.91 -0.22
N ALA A 49 15.27 9.39 -0.67
CA ALA A 49 16.30 9.96 0.21
C ALA A 49 15.77 11.15 1.02
N SER A 50 15.12 12.12 0.38
CA SER A 50 14.49 13.25 1.07
C SER A 50 13.39 12.82 2.05
N GLY A 51 12.67 11.74 1.75
CA GLY A 51 11.70 11.14 2.65
C GLY A 51 12.35 10.60 3.93
N ILE A 52 13.46 9.88 3.79
CA ILE A 52 14.25 9.34 4.91
C ILE A 52 14.79 10.48 5.78
N GLU A 53 15.38 11.53 5.18
CA GLU A 53 15.91 12.68 5.91
C GLU A 53 14.81 13.37 6.75
N ARG A 54 13.62 13.54 6.19
CA ARG A 54 12.48 14.13 6.90
C ARG A 54 12.04 13.29 8.10
N ILE A 55 12.08 11.96 7.97
CA ILE A 55 11.80 11.04 9.08
C ILE A 55 12.86 11.21 10.17
N VAL A 56 14.15 11.26 9.81
CA VAL A 56 15.25 11.45 10.76
C VAL A 56 15.12 12.78 11.52
N VAL A 57 14.82 13.88 10.84
CA VAL A 57 14.59 15.18 11.50
C VAL A 57 13.42 15.12 12.48
N LYS A 58 12.32 14.47 12.09
CA LYS A 58 11.15 14.28 12.98
C LYS A 58 11.50 13.47 14.23
N ILE A 59 12.31 12.42 14.06
CA ILE A 59 12.82 11.60 15.15
C ILE A 59 13.67 12.43 16.12
N ILE A 60 14.65 13.18 15.59
CA ILE A 60 15.54 14.02 16.41
C ILE A 60 14.72 15.02 17.23
N ARG A 61 13.72 15.67 16.60
CA ARG A 61 12.80 16.57 17.31
C ARG A 61 12.05 15.88 18.44
N SER A 62 11.53 14.66 18.19
CA SER A 62 10.83 13.85 19.21
C SER A 62 11.74 13.47 20.38
N ILE A 63 13.00 13.16 20.12
CA ILE A 63 13.97 12.84 21.18
C ILE A 63 14.27 14.08 22.01
N ILE A 64 14.52 15.23 21.38
CA ILE A 64 14.79 16.50 22.07
C ILE A 64 13.59 16.94 22.91
N SER A 65 12.36 16.71 22.45
CA SER A 65 11.14 16.99 23.22
C SER A 65 10.85 15.99 24.35
N GLY A 66 11.72 15.00 24.57
CA GLY A 66 11.55 14.00 25.62
C GLY A 66 10.46 12.96 25.33
N THR A 67 9.92 12.92 24.11
CA THR A 67 8.87 11.96 23.72
C THR A 67 9.41 10.63 23.21
N GLY A 68 10.74 10.50 23.08
CA GLY A 68 11.40 9.27 22.65
C GLY A 68 11.23 8.98 21.15
N LEU A 69 11.47 7.73 20.75
CA LEU A 69 11.34 7.29 19.36
C LEU A 69 10.02 6.53 19.16
N LYS A 70 9.13 7.13 18.36
CA LYS A 70 7.83 6.55 18.02
C LYS A 70 7.59 6.55 16.51
N PHE A 71 6.94 5.51 16.02
CA PHE A 71 6.65 5.33 14.60
C PHE A 71 5.18 4.95 14.41
N LEU A 72 4.56 5.53 13.38
CA LEU A 72 3.19 5.22 12.99
C LEU A 72 3.25 4.19 11.87
N ILE A 73 2.65 3.03 12.09
CA ILE A 73 2.57 1.94 11.11
C ILE A 73 1.10 1.73 10.71
N PRO A 74 0.77 1.66 9.42
CA PRO A 74 -0.54 1.21 8.97
C PRO A 74 -0.86 -0.20 9.49
N SER A 75 -1.97 -0.34 10.22
CA SER A 75 -2.35 -1.64 10.78
C SER A 75 -2.72 -2.63 9.66
N ARG A 76 -2.27 -3.88 9.75
CA ARG A 76 -2.67 -4.98 8.86
C ARG A 76 -3.81 -5.84 9.42
N ALA A 77 -4.49 -5.39 10.47
CA ALA A 77 -5.65 -6.10 11.00
C ALA A 77 -6.74 -6.26 9.92
N GLN A 78 -7.51 -7.36 9.97
CA GLN A 78 -8.51 -7.70 8.95
C GLN A 78 -9.48 -6.55 8.65
N GLY A 79 -9.93 -5.80 9.66
CA GLY A 79 -10.82 -4.65 9.49
C GLY A 79 -10.17 -3.37 8.92
N ASN A 80 -8.86 -3.39 8.63
CA ASN A 80 -8.12 -2.29 8.01
C ASN A 80 -7.69 -2.56 6.56
N GLN A 81 -7.91 -3.76 6.05
CA GLN A 81 -7.61 -4.11 4.67
C GLN A 81 -8.86 -3.86 3.81
N ILE A 82 -8.67 -3.28 2.63
CA ILE A 82 -9.71 -3.13 1.58
C ILE A 82 -9.16 -3.77 0.32
N TYR A 83 -9.93 -4.67 -0.28
CA TYR A 83 -9.68 -5.12 -1.64
C TYR A 83 -10.32 -4.15 -2.63
N ILE A 84 -9.55 -3.69 -3.61
CA ILE A 84 -9.99 -2.77 -4.67
C ILE A 84 -10.06 -3.58 -5.97
N PRO A 85 -11.25 -4.03 -6.39
CA PRO A 85 -11.42 -4.94 -7.53
C PRO A 85 -10.86 -4.39 -8.85
N GLU A 86 -10.99 -3.07 -9.05
CA GLU A 86 -10.58 -2.37 -10.27
C GLU A 86 -9.06 -2.42 -10.45
N LEU A 87 -8.32 -2.40 -9.33
CA LEU A 87 -6.86 -2.47 -9.32
C LEU A 87 -6.33 -3.89 -9.06
N ASP A 88 -7.21 -4.81 -8.64
CA ASP A 88 -6.87 -6.17 -8.22
C ASP A 88 -5.75 -6.17 -7.16
N ARG A 89 -5.94 -5.33 -6.12
CA ARG A 89 -4.96 -5.09 -5.06
C ARG A 89 -5.63 -4.92 -3.71
N ILE A 90 -4.90 -5.28 -2.65
CA ILE A 90 -5.29 -5.01 -1.26
C ILE A 90 -4.57 -3.72 -0.81
N ALA A 91 -5.34 -2.74 -0.36
CA ALA A 91 -4.86 -1.50 0.23
C ALA A 91 -5.21 -1.44 1.72
N LEU A 92 -4.48 -0.62 2.49
CA LEU A 92 -4.76 -0.40 3.91
C LEU A 92 -5.49 0.92 4.09
N LYS A 93 -6.51 0.99 4.96
CA LYS A 93 -7.18 2.27 5.24
C LYS A 93 -6.21 3.19 5.98
N LYS A 94 -6.23 4.47 5.61
CA LYS A 94 -5.40 5.53 6.20
C LYS A 94 -5.80 5.85 7.65
N SER A 95 -7.05 5.58 8.02
CA SER A 95 -7.62 5.92 9.32
C SER A 95 -7.12 5.08 10.50
N LYS A 96 -6.52 3.91 10.26
CA LYS A 96 -6.01 3.04 11.34
C LYS A 96 -4.49 2.91 11.28
N LEU A 97 -3.83 3.85 11.93
CA LEU A 97 -2.41 3.78 12.24
C LEU A 97 -2.23 3.23 13.66
N ALA A 98 -1.26 2.33 13.82
CA ALA A 98 -0.79 1.89 15.13
C ALA A 98 0.49 2.67 15.45
N GLU A 99 0.49 3.35 16.58
CA GLU A 99 1.71 3.92 17.14
C GLU A 99 2.53 2.82 17.82
N ARG A 100 3.82 2.79 17.53
CA ARG A 100 4.78 1.89 18.16
C ARG A 100 5.86 2.73 18.81
N ASP A 101 6.01 2.54 20.11
CA ASP A 101 7.05 3.18 20.91
C ASP A 101 8.21 2.19 21.07
N PHE A 102 9.43 2.61 20.68
CA PHE A 102 10.62 1.78 20.84
C PHE A 102 11.01 1.56 22.31
N GLY A 103 10.64 2.48 23.21
CA GLY A 103 10.88 2.32 24.64
C GLY A 103 9.99 1.24 25.28
N ASN A 104 8.90 0.85 24.61
CA ASN A 104 8.00 -0.18 25.08
C ASN A 104 8.47 -1.57 24.64
N THR A 105 9.16 -2.28 25.53
CA THR A 105 9.70 -3.63 25.28
C THR A 105 8.63 -4.68 24.92
N SER A 106 7.36 -4.47 25.30
CA SER A 106 6.24 -5.35 24.91
C SER A 106 5.89 -5.26 23.42
N MET A 107 6.28 -4.17 22.75
CA MET A 107 6.05 -3.92 21.33
C MET A 107 7.17 -4.46 20.43
N VAL A 108 8.33 -4.80 20.99
CA VAL A 108 9.53 -5.23 20.24
C VAL A 108 9.46 -6.70 19.81
N LYS A 109 8.63 -7.53 20.47
CA LYS A 109 8.51 -8.98 20.23
C LYS A 109 7.23 -9.41 19.48
N LYS A 110 6.47 -8.47 18.89
CA LYS A 110 5.21 -8.75 18.17
C LYS A 110 5.30 -8.35 16.71
#